data_AF-A0AAN8XYQ8-F1
#
_entry.id   AF-A0AAN8XYQ8-F1
#
_cell.length_a   1.000
_cell.length_b   1.000
_cell.length_c   1.000
_cell.angle_alpha   90.00
_cell.angle_beta   90.00
_cell.angle_gamma   90.00
#
_symmetry.space_group_name_H-M   'P 1'
#
loop_
_entity.id
_entity.type
_entity.pdbx_description
1 polymer ?
#
loop_
_entity_poly.entity_id
_entity_poly.type
_entity_poly.pdbx_seq_one_letter_code
_entity_poly.pdbx_strand_id
1 'polypeptide(L)' 'MEIDNNVKRDEVESLVKELMVGENGKEMKKRAMEWKKLAEISAQKSTGSSYVNIEKVINDVLLASKH' A
#
# COMPACT_ATOMS: atom_id res chain seq x y z
N MET A 1 1.40 13.30 -5.77
CA MET A 1 0.89 14.34 -6.68
C MET A 1 -0.62 14.33 -6.59
N GLU A 2 -1.20 15.50 -6.47
CA GLU A 2 -2.65 15.68 -6.42
C GLU A 2 -3.06 16.51 -7.63
N ILE A 3 -4.28 16.32 -8.09
CA ILE A 3 -4.87 17.10 -9.17
C ILE A 3 -5.92 18.00 -8.52
N ASP A 4 -5.93 19.28 -8.89
CA ASP A 4 -6.94 20.22 -8.43
C ASP A 4 -8.34 19.81 -8.91
N ASN A 5 -9.38 20.24 -8.20
CA ASN A 5 -10.76 19.95 -8.57
C ASN A 5 -11.18 20.59 -9.91
N ASN A 6 -10.56 21.70 -10.30
CA ASN A 6 -10.79 22.36 -11.59
C ASN A 6 -9.78 21.87 -12.64
N VAL A 7 -9.97 20.64 -13.10
CA VAL A 7 -9.04 19.91 -13.97
C VAL A 7 -8.87 20.57 -15.34
N LYS A 8 -7.62 20.93 -15.70
CA LYS A 8 -7.23 21.33 -17.06
C LYS A 8 -6.36 20.28 -17.72
N ARG A 9 -6.54 20.07 -19.03
CA ARG A 9 -5.80 19.05 -19.79
C ARG A 9 -4.29 19.21 -19.69
N ASP A 10 -3.78 20.43 -19.82
CA ASP A 10 -2.34 20.69 -19.84
C ASP A 10 -1.69 20.40 -18.48
N GLU A 11 -2.40 20.66 -17.38
CA GLU A 11 -1.98 20.34 -16.02
C GLU A 11 -1.92 18.82 -15.83
N VAL A 12 -2.94 18.10 -16.29
CA VAL A 12 -2.95 16.62 -16.26
C VAL A 12 -1.79 16.05 -17.09
N GLU A 13 -1.54 16.58 -18.29
CA GLU A 13 -0.45 16.13 -19.14
C GLU A 13 0.92 16.33 -18.46
N SER A 14 1.15 17.51 -17.88
CA SER A 14 2.38 17.81 -17.16
C SER A 14 2.58 16.85 -15.98
N LEU A 15 1.52 16.62 -15.20
CA LEU A 15 1.56 15.70 -14.07
C LEU A 15 1.83 14.26 -14.52
N VAL A 16 1.17 13.78 -15.58
CA VAL A 16 1.42 12.43 -16.11
C VAL A 16 2.87 12.27 -16.57
N LYS A 17 3.44 13.27 -17.26
CA LYS A 17 4.85 13.24 -17.65
C LYS A 17 5.78 13.19 -16.44
N GLU A 18 5.54 14.03 -15.43
CA GLU A 18 6.34 14.03 -14.19
C GLU A 18 6.24 12.69 -13.44
N LEU A 19 5.05 12.09 -13.39
CA LEU A 19 4.83 10.79 -12.77
C LEU A 19 5.56 9.66 -13.50
N MET A 20 5.62 9.71 -14.84
CA MET A 20 6.19 8.62 -15.65
C MET A 20 7.71 8.68 -15.76
N VAL A 21 8.28 9.87 -15.98
CA VAL A 21 9.71 10.03 -16.28
C VAL A 21 10.44 11.01 -15.36
N GLY A 22 9.70 11.84 -14.63
CA GLY A 22 10.24 12.82 -13.69
C GLY A 22 10.79 12.19 -12.42
N GLU A 23 11.54 13.00 -11.67
CA GLU A 23 12.22 12.52 -10.47
C GLU A 23 11.25 12.24 -9.33
N ASN A 24 10.21 13.06 -9.19
CA ASN A 24 9.17 12.82 -8.18
C ASN A 24 8.44 11.49 -8.45
N GLY A 25 8.14 11.20 -9.73
CA GLY A 25 7.51 9.95 -10.14
C GLY A 25 8.36 8.71 -9.81
N LYS A 26 9.68 8.78 -10.04
CA LYS A 26 10.61 7.71 -9.68
C LYS A 26 10.68 7.48 -8.17
N GLU A 27 10.74 8.56 -7.39
CA GLU A 27 10.75 8.45 -5.93
C GLU A 27 9.44 7.84 -5.40
N MET A 28 8.29 8.29 -5.91
CA MET A 28 6.98 7.72 -5.57
C MET A 28 6.92 6.22 -5.90
N LYS A 29 7.42 5.82 -7.08
CA LYS A 29 7.50 4.40 -7.48
C LYS A 29 8.37 3.59 -6.53
N LYS A 30 9.54 4.11 -6.12
CA LYS A 30 10.42 3.44 -5.16
C LYS A 30 9.71 3.18 -3.83
N ARG A 31 9.08 4.20 -3.25
CA ARG A 31 8.31 4.08 -2.00
C ARG A 31 7.17 3.08 -2.12
N ALA A 32 6.43 3.12 -3.24
CA ALA A 32 5.35 2.16 -3.48
C ALA A 32 5.84 0.71 -3.56
N MET A 33 7.02 0.47 -4.16
CA MET A 33 7.64 -0.86 -4.22
C MET A 33 8.14 -1.33 -2.84
N GLU A 34 8.68 -0.43 -2.02
CA GLU A 34 9.06 -0.72 -0.64
C GLU A 34 7.84 -1.10 0.20
N TRP A 35 6.75 -0.33 0.10
CA TRP A 35 5.49 -0.66 0.77
C TRP A 35 4.91 -1.99 0.30
N LYS A 36 4.94 -2.27 -1.00
CA LYS A 36 4.52 -3.58 -1.54
C LYS A 36 5.31 -4.72 -0.87
N LYS A 37 6.64 -4.59 -0.81
CA LYS A 37 7.50 -5.61 -0.19
C LYS A 37 7.21 -5.78 1.30
N LEU A 38 7.00 -4.68 2.03
CA LEU A 38 6.64 -4.73 3.45
C LEU A 38 5.27 -5.40 3.66
N ALA A 39 4.30 -5.11 2.80
CA ALA A 39 2.99 -5.75 2.85
C ALA A 39 3.10 -7.28 2.62
N GLU A 40 3.85 -7.70 1.60
CA GLU A 40 4.12 -9.11 1.32
C GLU A 40 4.80 -9.84 2.49
N ILE A 41 5.82 -9.22 3.09
CA ILE A 41 6.51 -9.76 4.29
C ILE A 41 5.54 -9.86 5.47
N SER A 42 4.72 -8.83 5.71
CA SER A 42 3.77 -8.83 6.82
C SER A 42 2.68 -9.89 6.66
N ALA A 43 2.31 -10.22 5.43
CA ALA A 43 1.29 -11.21 5.09
C ALA A 43 1.86 -12.63 4.91
N GLN A 44 3.18 -12.81 5.03
CA GLN A 44 3.82 -14.11 4.88
C GLN A 44 3.24 -15.12 5.87
N LYS A 45 2.90 -16.31 5.37
CA LYS A 45 2.29 -17.36 6.18
C LYS A 45 3.19 -17.74 7.37
N SER A 46 2.57 -17.89 8.53
CA SER A 46 3.18 -18.33 9.81
C SER A 46 4.24 -17.42 10.43
N THR A 47 4.90 -16.53 9.68
CA THR A 47 5.95 -15.64 10.20
C THR A 47 5.63 -14.15 10.01
N GLY A 48 4.71 -13.82 9.11
CA GLY A 48 4.29 -12.44 8.85
C GLY A 48 3.46 -11.90 10.01
N SER A 49 3.76 -10.68 10.44
CA SER A 49 3.09 -10.04 11.58
C SER A 49 1.58 -9.93 11.39
N SER A 50 1.11 -9.55 10.19
CA SER A 50 -0.32 -9.47 9.87
C SER A 50 -0.98 -10.85 9.91
N TYR A 51 -0.30 -11.89 9.43
CA TYR A 51 -0.79 -13.27 9.49
C TYR A 51 -0.94 -13.74 10.94
N VAL A 52 0.11 -13.58 11.76
CA VAL A 52 0.11 -13.96 13.18
C VAL A 52 -0.96 -13.21 13.96
N ASN A 53 -1.15 -11.92 13.68
CA ASN A 53 -2.19 -11.12 14.32
C ASN A 53 -3.60 -11.63 13.97
N ILE A 54 -3.84 -12.03 12.72
CA ILE A 54 -5.13 -12.62 12.31
C ILE A 54 -5.36 -13.98 12.99
N GLU A 55 -4.36 -14.85 13.05
CA GLU A 55 -4.48 -16.12 13.79
C GLU A 55 -4.82 -15.88 15.26
N LYS A 56 -4.18 -14.88 15.89
CA LYS A 56 -4.49 -14.50 17.26
C LYS A 56 -5.95 -14.05 17.41
N VAL A 57 -6.46 -13.20 16.52
CA VAL A 57 -7.87 -12.77 16.55
C VAL A 57 -8.82 -13.96 16.38
N ILE A 58 -8.53 -14.88 15.47
CA ILE A 58 -9.34 -16.09 15.26
C ILE A 58 -9.39 -16.92 16.53
N ASN A 59 -8.24 -17.18 17.14
CA ASN A 59 -8.15 -18.03 18.33
C ASN A 59 -8.78 -17.37 19.56
N ASP A 60 -8.41 -16.11 19.83
CA ASP A 60 -8.75 -15.42 21.08
C ASP A 60 -10.17 -14.85 21.09
N VAL A 61 -10.77 -14.57 19.92
CA VAL A 61 -12.10 -13.96 19.82
C VAL A 61 -13.12 -14.93 19.24
N LEU A 62 -12.84 -15.51 18.07
CA LEU A 62 -13.84 -16.28 17.32
C LEU A 62 -13.99 -17.72 17.81
N LEU A 63 -12.90 -18.33 18.28
CA LEU A 63 -12.88 -19.71 18.77
C LEU A 63 -13.01 -19.78 20.30
N ALA A 64 -12.45 -18.81 21.03
CA ALA A 64 -12.63 -18.72 22.48
C ALA A 64 -14.10 -18.53 22.91
N SER A 65 -14.94 -17.94 22.05
CA SER A 65 -16.38 -17.76 22.33
C SER A 65 -17.23 -19.02 22.13
N LYS A 66 -16.63 -20.17 21.77
CA LYS A 66 -17.33 -21.45 21.60
C LYS A 66 -17.37 -22.32 22.86
N HIS A 67 -16.93 -21.79 24.00
CA HIS A 67 -17.02 -22.41 25.32
C HIS A 67 -17.84 -21.57 26.28
#